data_AF-A0A9P9DJK7-F1
#
_entry.id   AF-A0A9P9DJK7-F1
#
_cell.length_a   1.000
_cell.length_b   1.000
_cell.length_c   1.000
_cell.angle_alpha   90.00
_cell.angle_beta   90.00
_cell.angle_gamma   90.00
#
_symmetry.space_group_name_H-M   'P 1'
#
loop_
_entity.id
_entity.type
_entity.pdbx_description
1 polymer ?
#
loop_
_entity_poly.entity_id
_entity_poly.type
_entity_poly.pdbx_seq_one_letter_code
_entity_poly.pdbx_strand_id
1 'polypeptide(L)'
;LECAARRGYLSAVSVLLDLGGKVTTPITHAATGNDENGKEVMTLLLDRCEDQITITEEVAKAAAGNSWNGKEVMILLLDRRGDDITITEEVVEAAAGNWGSDKEVMTLLLDRRGDQITITEEVVKAAAGNPWDGR
;
A
#
# COMPACT_ATOMS: atom_id res chain seq x y z
N LEU A 1 -10.04 4.59 15.80
CA LEU A 1 -9.34 5.11 14.61
C LEU A 1 -9.11 4.00 13.60
N GLU A 2 -8.50 2.89 14.02
CA GLU A 2 -8.25 1.72 13.14
C GLU A 2 -9.49 1.15 12.44
N CYS A 3 -10.60 0.88 13.15
CA CYS A 3 -11.83 0.40 12.51
C CYS A 3 -12.40 1.38 11.47
N ALA A 4 -12.22 2.69 11.68
CA ALA A 4 -12.66 3.70 10.72
C ALA A 4 -11.76 3.72 9.49
N ALA A 5 -10.43 3.61 9.68
CA ALA A 5 -9.47 3.49 8.60
C ALA A 5 -9.71 2.22 7.74
N ARG A 6 -9.91 1.08 8.40
CA ARG A 6 -10.18 -0.21 7.74
C ARG A 6 -11.45 -0.19 6.88
N ARG A 7 -12.45 0.59 7.29
CA ARG A 7 -13.72 0.74 6.56
C ARG A 7 -13.73 1.94 5.60
N GLY A 8 -12.63 2.67 5.47
CA GLY A 8 -12.58 3.84 4.58
C GLY A 8 -13.49 4.99 5.05
N TYR A 9 -13.84 5.06 6.34
CA TYR A 9 -14.75 6.08 6.87
C TYR A 9 -14.02 7.39 7.13
N LEU A 10 -13.74 8.13 6.06
CA LEU A 10 -12.94 9.36 6.09
C LEU A 10 -13.41 10.37 7.15
N SER A 11 -14.71 10.64 7.23
CA SER A 11 -15.26 11.57 8.23
C SER A 11 -15.01 11.12 9.67
N ALA A 12 -15.14 9.81 9.94
CA ALA A 12 -14.87 9.26 11.25
C ALA A 12 -13.37 9.29 11.59
N VAL A 13 -12.49 9.03 10.61
CA VAL A 13 -11.04 9.18 10.77
C VAL A 13 -10.70 10.63 11.12
N SER A 14 -11.23 11.62 10.40
CA SER A 14 -10.98 13.04 10.67
C SER A 14 -11.37 13.43 12.10
N VAL A 15 -12.60 13.12 12.53
CA VAL A 15 -13.08 13.46 13.87
C VAL A 15 -12.22 12.79 14.95
N LEU A 16 -11.80 11.54 14.74
CA LEU A 16 -10.96 10.83 15.71
C LEU A 16 -9.54 11.41 15.80
N LEU A 17 -9.00 11.95 14.71
CA LEU A 17 -7.73 12.69 14.73
C LEU A 17 -7.88 14.04 15.44
N ASP A 18 -8.98 14.76 15.21
CA ASP A 18 -9.28 16.03 15.91
C ASP A 18 -9.41 15.85 17.43
N LEU A 19 -9.86 14.68 17.88
CA LEU A 19 -9.94 14.31 19.29
C LEU A 19 -8.58 13.85 19.87
N GLY A 20 -7.49 13.97 19.12
CA GLY A 20 -6.14 13.59 19.56
C GLY A 20 -5.80 12.10 19.37
N GLY A 21 -6.49 11.42 18.46
CA GLY A 21 -6.17 10.04 18.09
C GLY A 21 -4.76 9.94 17.51
N LYS A 22 -3.93 9.07 18.09
CA LYS A 22 -2.58 8.81 17.58
C LYS A 22 -2.61 7.82 16.42
N VAL A 23 -1.84 8.10 15.38
CA VAL A 23 -1.67 7.18 14.25
C VAL A 23 -0.60 6.15 14.63
N THR A 24 -0.93 4.88 14.43
CA THR A 24 -0.07 3.74 14.72
C THR A 24 0.00 2.83 13.50
N THR A 25 1.00 1.96 13.42
CA THR A 25 1.19 1.04 12.29
C THR A 25 -0.05 0.22 11.93
N PRO A 26 -0.85 -0.33 12.88
CA PRO A 26 -2.10 -1.02 12.54
C PRO A 26 -3.12 -0.13 11.81
N ILE A 27 -3.18 1.16 12.13
CA ILE A 27 -4.08 2.11 11.46
C ILE A 27 -3.59 2.35 10.03
N THR A 28 -2.28 2.55 9.85
CA THR A 28 -1.67 2.72 8.53
C THR A 28 -1.90 1.49 7.66
N HIS A 29 -1.63 0.30 8.17
CA HIS A 29 -1.89 -0.97 7.48
C HIS A 29 -3.38 -1.12 7.12
N ALA A 30 -4.28 -0.79 8.05
CA ALA A 30 -5.71 -0.85 7.81
C ALA A 30 -6.17 0.14 6.72
N ALA A 31 -5.52 1.31 6.61
CA ALA A 31 -5.80 2.28 5.56
C ALA A 31 -5.27 1.82 4.20
N THR A 32 -4.06 1.25 4.15
CA THR A 32 -3.45 0.81 2.88
C THR A 32 -4.14 -0.41 2.28
N GLY A 33 -4.67 -1.31 3.12
CA GLY A 33 -5.49 -2.45 2.69
C GLY A 33 -6.97 -2.15 2.52
N ASN A 34 -7.39 -0.88 2.52
CA ASN A 34 -8.80 -0.52 2.30
C ASN A 34 -9.10 -0.41 0.80
N ASP A 35 -10.14 -1.12 0.37
CA ASP A 35 -10.52 -1.24 -1.03
C ASP A 35 -11.44 -0.12 -1.54
N GLU A 36 -12.00 0.70 -0.64
CA GLU A 36 -12.94 1.77 -1.00
C GLU A 36 -12.26 3.14 -1.04
N ASN A 37 -11.94 3.71 0.12
CA ASN A 37 -11.38 5.06 0.28
C ASN A 37 -9.96 5.01 0.89
N GLY A 38 -9.20 3.94 0.63
CA GLY A 38 -7.89 3.72 1.24
C GLY A 38 -6.90 4.85 0.93
N LYS A 39 -6.95 5.37 -0.30
CA LYS A 39 -6.15 6.52 -0.73
C LYS A 39 -6.48 7.78 0.07
N GLU A 40 -7.76 8.13 0.20
CA GLU A 40 -8.21 9.35 0.90
C GLU A 40 -7.88 9.26 2.39
N VAL A 41 -8.10 8.10 3.00
CA VAL A 41 -7.72 7.87 4.39
C VAL A 41 -6.20 7.98 4.55
N MET A 42 -5.41 7.34 3.68
CA MET A 42 -3.95 7.41 3.77
C MET A 42 -3.42 8.84 3.55
N THR A 43 -4.02 9.59 2.63
CA THR A 43 -3.71 11.00 2.40
C THR A 43 -3.97 11.82 3.65
N LEU A 44 -5.14 11.65 4.28
CA LEU A 44 -5.48 12.36 5.52
C LEU A 44 -4.54 12.01 6.68
N LEU A 45 -4.14 10.74 6.81
CA LEU A 45 -3.19 10.31 7.83
C LEU A 45 -1.82 10.94 7.61
N LEU A 46 -1.32 10.97 6.37
CA LEU A 46 -0.05 11.62 6.02
C LEU A 46 -0.12 13.14 6.24
N ASP A 47 -1.20 13.81 5.84
CA ASP A 47 -1.31 15.26 6.00
C ASP A 47 -1.34 15.74 7.45
N ARG A 48 -1.87 14.91 8.37
CA ARG A 48 -2.04 15.30 9.77
C ARG A 48 -1.04 14.70 10.74
N CYS A 49 -0.43 13.57 10.38
CA CYS A 49 0.38 12.75 11.29
C CYS A 49 1.56 12.08 10.57
N GLU A 50 2.15 12.75 9.56
CA GLU A 50 3.29 12.22 8.79
C GLU A 50 4.43 11.71 9.70
N ASP A 51 4.73 12.46 10.76
CA ASP A 51 5.76 12.19 11.77
C ASP A 51 5.49 10.94 12.62
N GLN A 52 4.21 10.53 12.74
CA GLN A 52 3.80 9.34 13.48
C GLN A 52 3.77 8.09 12.59
N ILE A 53 3.82 8.26 11.27
CA ILE A 53 3.72 7.16 10.32
C ILE A 53 5.10 6.56 10.09
N THR A 54 5.20 5.25 10.33
CA THR A 54 6.35 4.43 9.91
C THR A 54 5.85 3.48 8.83
N ILE A 55 6.47 3.52 7.65
CA ILE A 55 6.16 2.57 6.59
C ILE A 55 6.97 1.30 6.85
N THR A 56 6.28 0.26 7.30
CA THR A 56 6.87 -1.08 7.47
C THR A 56 6.71 -1.89 6.19
N GLU A 57 7.46 -2.99 6.09
CA GLU A 57 7.29 -3.97 5.01
C GLU A 57 5.83 -4.43 4.88
N GLU A 58 5.16 -4.73 5.99
CA GLU A 58 3.73 -5.08 6.01
C GLU A 58 2.80 -4.00 5.44
N VAL A 59 3.15 -2.72 5.61
CA VAL A 59 2.36 -1.61 5.05
C VAL A 59 2.60 -1.52 3.54
N ALA A 60 3.86 -1.66 3.09
CA ALA A 60 4.21 -1.67 1.68
C ALA A 60 3.61 -2.89 0.95
N LYS A 61 3.66 -4.07 1.58
CA LYS A 61 3.06 -5.32 1.08
C LYS A 61 1.54 -5.19 0.97
N ALA A 62 0.88 -4.64 1.99
CA ALA A 62 -0.57 -4.40 1.95
C ALA A 62 -0.96 -3.42 0.83
N ALA A 63 -0.20 -2.34 0.64
CA ALA A 63 -0.43 -1.42 -0.47
C ALA A 63 -0.20 -2.10 -1.83
N ALA A 64 0.88 -2.88 -1.97
CA ALA A 64 1.20 -3.59 -3.22
C ALA A 64 0.15 -4.63 -3.61
N GLY A 65 -0.37 -5.37 -2.62
CA GLY A 65 -1.37 -6.42 -2.80
C GLY A 65 -2.83 -5.94 -2.82
N ASN A 66 -3.10 -4.62 -2.68
CA ASN A 66 -4.47 -4.11 -2.73
C ASN A 66 -4.93 -3.98 -4.19
N SER A 67 -6.00 -4.68 -4.54
CA SER A 67 -6.48 -4.79 -5.93
C SER A 67 -7.18 -3.55 -6.48
N TRP A 68 -7.69 -2.69 -5.60
CA TRP A 68 -8.58 -1.57 -5.98
C TRP A 68 -7.94 -0.19 -5.87
N ASN A 69 -7.14 0.03 -4.83
CA ASN A 69 -6.47 1.30 -4.52
C ASN A 69 -4.95 1.13 -4.37
N GLY A 70 -4.40 -0.08 -4.58
CA GLY A 70 -3.01 -0.38 -4.27
C GLY A 70 -2.02 0.48 -5.03
N LYS A 71 -2.28 0.76 -6.31
CA LYS A 71 -1.42 1.65 -7.12
C LYS A 71 -1.40 3.06 -6.57
N GLU A 72 -2.55 3.68 -6.36
CA GLU A 72 -2.67 5.06 -5.90
C GLU A 72 -2.07 5.23 -4.51
N VAL A 73 -2.30 4.25 -3.62
CA VAL A 73 -1.68 4.21 -2.30
C VAL A 73 -0.16 4.05 -2.43
N MET A 74 0.33 3.14 -3.27
CA MET A 74 1.76 2.93 -3.48
C MET A 74 2.45 4.18 -4.07
N ILE A 75 1.82 4.87 -5.02
CA ILE A 75 2.30 6.16 -5.55
C ILE A 75 2.42 7.17 -4.42
N LEU A 76 1.36 7.34 -3.62
CA LEU A 76 1.33 8.29 -2.52
C LEU A 76 2.44 8.00 -1.49
N LEU A 77 2.63 6.73 -1.15
CA LEU A 77 3.67 6.29 -0.23
C LEU A 77 5.07 6.56 -0.80
N LEU A 78 5.32 6.22 -2.08
CA LEU A 78 6.61 6.46 -2.73
C LEU A 78 6.90 7.96 -2.92
N ASP A 79 5.88 8.79 -3.17
CA ASP A 79 6.03 10.23 -3.34
C ASP A 79 6.37 10.95 -2.03
N ARG A 80 5.72 10.56 -0.93
CA ARG A 80 5.92 11.24 0.37
C ARG A 80 7.00 10.60 1.25
N ARG A 81 7.18 9.29 1.14
CA ARG A 81 8.02 8.48 2.05
C ARG A 81 8.91 7.51 1.29
N GLY A 82 9.23 7.78 0.02
CA GLY A 82 9.98 6.88 -0.86
C GLY A 82 11.29 6.36 -0.26
N ASP A 83 12.04 7.21 0.43
CA ASP A 83 13.32 6.84 1.06
C ASP A 83 13.15 5.87 2.24
N ASP A 84 11.99 5.87 2.89
CA ASP A 84 11.68 4.97 4.01
C ASP A 84 11.16 3.61 3.55
N ILE A 85 10.74 3.50 2.29
CA ILE A 85 10.18 2.27 1.74
C ILE A 85 11.31 1.40 1.25
N THR A 86 11.47 0.23 1.87
CA THR A 86 12.31 -0.83 1.33
C THR A 86 11.43 -1.77 0.50
N ILE A 87 11.75 -1.92 -0.78
CA ILE A 87 11.07 -2.89 -1.65
C ILE A 87 11.76 -4.24 -1.46
N THR A 88 11.10 -5.15 -0.75
CA THR A 88 11.56 -6.52 -0.52
C THR A 88 10.93 -7.48 -1.52
N GLU A 89 11.45 -8.70 -1.59
CA GLU A 89 10.88 -9.77 -2.41
C GLU A 89 9.40 -10.00 -2.08
N GLU A 90 9.01 -9.99 -0.80
CA GLU A 90 7.60 -10.17 -0.41
C GLU A 90 6.67 -9.06 -0.91
N VAL A 91 7.16 -7.81 -0.98
CA VAL A 91 6.39 -6.69 -1.54
C VAL A 91 6.21 -6.88 -3.04
N VAL A 92 7.25 -7.36 -3.72
CA VAL A 92 7.22 -7.64 -5.17
C VAL A 92 6.31 -8.82 -5.49
N GLU A 93 6.36 -9.90 -4.70
CA GLU A 93 5.44 -11.04 -4.81
C GLU A 93 3.99 -10.61 -4.60
N ALA A 94 3.72 -9.76 -3.60
CA ALA A 94 2.38 -9.25 -3.36
C ALA A 94 1.87 -8.38 -4.52
N ALA A 95 2.73 -7.57 -5.14
CA ALA A 95 2.38 -6.82 -6.35
C ALA A 95 2.12 -7.75 -7.55
N ALA A 96 2.97 -8.75 -7.75
CA ALA A 96 2.90 -9.69 -8.87
C ALA A 96 1.69 -10.64 -8.79
N GLY A 97 1.33 -11.05 -7.57
CA GLY A 97 0.21 -11.97 -7.29
C GLY A 97 -1.12 -11.28 -6.95
N ASN A 98 -1.18 -9.96 -6.99
CA ASN A 98 -2.44 -9.21 -6.96
C ASN A 98 -3.31 -9.69 -8.15
N TRP A 99 -4.63 -9.44 -8.17
CA TRP A 99 -5.50 -9.84 -9.31
C TRP A 99 -6.10 -8.68 -10.12
N GLY A 100 -6.10 -7.46 -9.57
CA GLY A 100 -6.78 -6.30 -10.15
C GLY A 100 -5.87 -5.16 -10.62
N SER A 101 -4.66 -5.05 -10.07
CA SER A 101 -3.76 -3.89 -10.25
C SER A 101 -2.30 -4.29 -10.51
N ASP A 102 -2.08 -5.54 -10.88
CA ASP A 102 -0.83 -6.29 -10.70
C ASP A 102 0.21 -5.76 -11.67
N LYS A 103 -0.21 -5.52 -12.91
CA LYS A 103 0.60 -4.84 -13.91
C LYS A 103 0.93 -3.42 -13.53
N GLU A 104 -0.01 -2.67 -12.96
CA GLU A 104 0.17 -1.25 -12.72
C GLU A 104 1.08 -0.99 -11.51
N VAL A 105 0.90 -1.75 -10.43
CA VAL A 105 1.77 -1.72 -9.25
C VAL A 105 3.14 -2.27 -9.60
N MET A 106 3.24 -3.42 -10.28
CA MET A 106 4.53 -3.99 -10.66
C MET A 106 5.30 -3.06 -11.61
N THR A 107 4.62 -2.45 -12.59
CA THR A 107 5.24 -1.45 -13.48
C THR A 107 5.74 -0.25 -12.69
N LEU A 108 4.94 0.28 -11.76
CA LEU A 108 5.35 1.40 -10.90
C LEU A 108 6.60 1.06 -10.06
N LEU A 109 6.63 -0.13 -9.47
CA LEU A 109 7.76 -0.60 -8.67
C LEU A 109 9.02 -0.76 -9.53
N LEU A 110 8.91 -1.32 -10.73
CA LEU A 110 10.02 -1.45 -11.68
C LEU A 110 10.52 -0.07 -12.17
N ASP A 111 9.61 0.85 -12.50
CA ASP A 111 9.95 2.19 -12.99
C ASP A 111 10.68 3.03 -11.94
N ARG A 112 10.26 2.94 -10.67
CA ARG A 112 10.82 3.77 -9.60
C ARG A 112 11.95 3.11 -8.83
N ARG A 113 11.96 1.78 -8.75
CA ARG A 113 12.84 0.99 -7.87
C ARG A 113 13.39 -0.25 -8.55
N GLY A 114 13.39 -0.32 -9.88
CA GLY A 114 13.87 -1.46 -10.66
C GLY A 114 15.28 -1.94 -10.25
N ASP A 115 16.19 -1.00 -9.95
CA ASP A 115 17.55 -1.32 -9.50
C ASP A 115 17.61 -2.09 -8.16
N GLN A 116 16.53 -2.06 -7.38
CA GLN A 116 16.40 -2.75 -6.10
C GLN A 116 15.60 -4.05 -6.20
N ILE A 117 14.91 -4.27 -7.32
CA ILE A 117 14.04 -5.43 -7.51
C ILE A 117 14.84 -6.55 -8.15
N THR A 118 14.97 -7.65 -7.42
CA THR A 118 15.47 -8.90 -7.98
C THR A 118 14.28 -9.76 -8.38
N ILE A 119 14.17 -10.06 -9.68
CA ILE A 119 13.14 -10.99 -10.16
C ILE A 119 13.57 -12.41 -9.86
N THR A 120 12.89 -13.05 -8.92
CA THR A 120 13.13 -14.43 -8.49
C THR A 120 12.11 -15.39 -9.12
N GLU A 121 12.38 -16.69 -8.99
CA GLU A 121 11.45 -17.73 -9.45
C GLU A 121 10.07 -17.60 -8.77
N GLU A 122 10.03 -17.25 -7.50
CA GLU A 122 8.79 -17.09 -6.73
C GLU A 122 7.98 -15.89 -7.21
N VAL A 123 8.63 -14.75 -7.51
CA VAL A 123 7.96 -13.60 -8.16
C VAL A 123 7.36 -13.99 -9.52
N VAL A 124 8.08 -14.77 -10.32
CA VAL A 124 7.58 -15.24 -11.63
C VAL A 124 6.41 -16.21 -11.45
N LYS A 125 6.45 -17.11 -10.46
CA LYS A 125 5.34 -18.01 -10.13
C LYS A 125 4.12 -17.23 -9.63
N ALA A 126 4.31 -16.22 -8.79
CA ALA A 126 3.23 -15.37 -8.30
C ALA A 126 2.51 -14.67 -9.46
N ALA A 127 3.27 -14.10 -10.40
CA ALA A 127 2.72 -13.49 -11.62
C ALA A 127 2.02 -14.52 -12.53
N ALA A 128 2.68 -15.65 -12.82
CA ALA A 128 2.16 -16.68 -13.74
C ALA A 128 0.98 -17.47 -13.15
N GLY A 129 0.88 -17.55 -11.83
CA GLY A 129 -0.20 -18.21 -11.10
C GLY A 129 -1.51 -17.42 -11.10
N ASN A 130 -1.51 -16.18 -11.61
CA ASN A 130 -2.72 -15.37 -11.71
C ASN A 130 -3.58 -15.82 -12.93
N PRO A 131 -4.75 -16.44 -12.70
CA PRO A 131 -5.54 -17.09 -13.74
C PRO A 131 -6.16 -16.13 -14.78
N TRP A 132 -6.06 -14.81 -14.57
CA TRP A 132 -6.62 -13.80 -15.48
C TRP A 132 -5.62 -13.21 -16.47
N ASP A 133 -4.31 -13.36 -16.22
CA ASP A 133 -3.26 -12.73 -17.06
C ASP A 133 -2.77 -13.63 -18.21
N GLY A 134 -3.30 -14.87 -18.27
CA GLY A 134 -3.01 -15.86 -19.31
C GLY A 134 -3.94 -15.84 -20.53
N ARG A 135 -4.67 -14.75 -20.80
CA ARG A 135 -5.60 -14.63 -21.94
C ARG A 135 -5.31 -13.46 -22.86
#